data_AF-A0A7K4H6Q0-F1
#
_entry.id   AF-A0A7K4H6Q0-F1
#
_cell.length_a   1.000
_cell.length_b   1.000
_cell.length_c   1.000
_cell.angle_alpha   90.00
_cell.angle_beta   90.00
_cell.angle_gamma   90.00
#
_symmetry.space_group_name_H-M   'P 1'
#
loop_
_entity.id
_entity.type
_entity.pdbx_description
1 polymer ?
#
loop_
_entity_poly.entity_id
_entity_poly.type
_entity_poly.pdbx_seq_one_letter_code
_entity_poly.pdbx_strand_id
1 'polypeptide(L)'
;MPALAHIGIGLATKRFAPQIPLWALLLSAMFIDILSFLFLFAIWISHGLFMSVIWSIIAMLITALIKMRLNSKKEQDKKTKSPSWSIENLHITLIIGLLVFSHWVLDFIGWPMSVIDPSATGVPLLFDDAVNIGLGVYSTWFGALLMDIGVFVVGLGIYIHYVKKVKKIN
;
A
#
# COMPACT_ATOMS: atom_id res chain seq x y z
N MET A 1 -1.52 -8.63 11.95
CA MET A 1 -1.49 -7.78 10.74
C MET A 1 -1.95 -8.61 9.56
N PRO A 2 -2.85 -8.08 8.72
CA PRO A 2 -3.44 -8.78 7.59
C PRO A 2 -2.47 -8.81 6.38
N ALA A 3 -1.31 -9.44 6.57
CA ALA A 3 -0.21 -9.40 5.60
C ALA A 3 -0.62 -9.93 4.21
N LEU A 4 -1.44 -10.98 4.15
CA LEU A 4 -1.89 -11.54 2.88
C LEU A 4 -2.88 -10.59 2.19
N ALA A 5 -3.76 -9.92 2.93
CA ALA A 5 -4.66 -8.91 2.37
C ALA A 5 -3.88 -7.78 1.69
N HIS A 6 -2.83 -7.24 2.34
CA HIS A 6 -1.99 -6.19 1.77
C HIS A 6 -1.32 -6.64 0.46
N ILE A 7 -0.75 -7.85 0.45
CA ILE A 7 -0.19 -8.46 -0.77
C ILE A 7 -1.27 -8.57 -1.87
N GLY A 8 -2.49 -8.97 -1.50
CA GLY A 8 -3.65 -9.04 -2.39
C GLY A 8 -3.95 -7.71 -3.08
N ILE A 9 -4.00 -6.61 -2.33
CA ILE A 9 -4.21 -5.27 -2.88
C ILE A 9 -3.06 -4.85 -3.82
N GLY A 10 -1.81 -5.13 -3.44
CA GLY A 10 -0.65 -4.88 -4.30
C GLY A 10 -0.71 -5.65 -5.63
N LEU A 11 -1.11 -6.92 -5.61
CA LEU A 11 -1.32 -7.75 -6.80
C LEU A 11 -2.44 -7.19 -7.68
N ALA A 12 -3.60 -6.87 -7.09
CA ALA A 12 -4.74 -6.33 -7.83
C ALA A 12 -4.41 -5.02 -8.55
N THR A 13 -3.60 -4.17 -7.91
CA THR A 13 -3.23 -2.84 -8.41
C THR A 13 -2.46 -2.90 -9.73
N LYS A 14 -1.77 -4.01 -10.02
CA LYS A 14 -1.04 -4.20 -11.28
C LYS A 14 -1.92 -4.04 -12.52
N ARG A 15 -3.23 -4.33 -12.41
CA ARG A 15 -4.21 -4.13 -13.48
C ARG A 15 -4.40 -2.65 -13.85
N PHE A 16 -4.33 -1.76 -12.86
CA PHE A 16 -4.54 -0.32 -13.02
C PHE A 16 -3.23 0.43 -13.32
N ALA A 17 -2.10 -0.17 -12.95
CA ALA A 17 -0.77 0.42 -13.09
C ALA A 17 0.19 -0.53 -13.83
N PRO A 18 -0.10 -0.91 -15.09
CA PRO A 18 0.69 -1.89 -15.83
C PRO A 18 2.17 -1.51 -16.00
N GLN A 19 2.47 -0.21 -16.02
CA GLN A 19 3.82 0.35 -16.14
C GLN A 19 4.66 0.29 -14.86
N ILE A 20 4.03 0.16 -13.68
CA ILE A 20 4.75 0.07 -12.40
C ILE A 20 5.21 -1.38 -12.21
N PRO A 21 6.50 -1.66 -11.92
CA PRO A 21 6.94 -3.03 -11.69
C PRO A 21 6.23 -3.64 -10.47
N LEU A 22 5.89 -4.94 -10.53
CA LEU A 22 5.08 -5.58 -9.50
C LEU A 22 5.70 -5.48 -8.11
N TRP A 23 7.03 -5.62 -8.01
CA TRP A 23 7.72 -5.52 -6.73
C TRP A 23 7.51 -4.16 -6.05
N ALA A 24 7.42 -3.06 -6.81
CA ALA A 24 7.19 -1.74 -6.23
C ALA A 24 5.77 -1.64 -5.67
N LEU A 25 4.78 -2.21 -6.36
CA LEU A 25 3.41 -2.27 -5.86
C LEU A 25 3.32 -3.09 -4.55
N LEU A 26 3.98 -4.26 -4.52
CA LEU A 26 4.00 -5.10 -3.31
C LEU A 26 4.71 -4.41 -2.14
N LEU A 27 5.87 -3.79 -2.38
CA LEU A 27 6.58 -3.03 -1.34
C LEU A 27 5.77 -1.85 -0.83
N SER A 28 5.05 -1.13 -1.70
CA SER A 28 4.21 -0.02 -1.27
C SER A 28 3.00 -0.48 -0.46
N ALA A 29 2.37 -1.60 -0.82
CA ALA A 29 1.26 -2.16 -0.04
C ALA A 29 1.71 -2.64 1.36
N MET A 30 2.94 -3.14 1.48
CA MET A 30 3.56 -3.62 2.72
C MET A 30 4.39 -2.56 3.44
N PHE A 31 4.37 -1.31 2.98
CA PHE A 31 5.35 -0.31 3.40
C PHE A 31 5.32 -0.07 4.91
N ILE A 32 4.13 0.11 5.45
CA ILE A 32 3.93 0.39 6.88
C ILE A 32 4.30 -0.83 7.74
N ASP A 33 3.91 -2.05 7.31
CA ASP A 33 4.36 -3.29 7.96
C ASP A 33 5.89 -3.36 8.04
N ILE A 34 6.58 -3.13 6.92
CA ILE A 34 8.04 -3.16 6.85
C ILE A 34 8.65 -2.12 7.78
N LEU A 35 8.11 -0.90 7.80
CA LEU A 35 8.57 0.14 8.73
C LEU A 35 8.36 -0.29 10.19
N SER A 36 7.21 -0.88 10.51
CA SER A 36 6.92 -1.35 11.87
C SER A 36 7.89 -2.43 12.33
N PHE A 37 8.28 -3.35 11.44
CA PHE A 37 9.29 -4.36 11.70
C PHE A 37 10.70 -3.78 11.81
N LEU A 38 11.07 -2.79 10.98
CA LEU A 38 12.40 -2.17 11.01
C LEU A 38 12.61 -1.31 12.27
N PHE A 39 11.55 -0.62 12.72
CA PHE A 39 11.60 0.26 13.88
C PHE A 39 11.15 -0.41 15.17
N LEU A 40 11.27 -1.75 15.26
CA LEU A 40 11.06 -2.61 16.44
C LEU A 40 10.74 -1.79 17.71
N PHE A 41 9.46 -1.59 18.04
CA PHE A 41 8.96 -0.88 19.25
C PHE A 41 8.70 0.63 19.19
N ALA A 42 8.85 1.32 18.05
CA ALA A 42 8.35 2.69 17.90
C ALA A 42 6.85 2.73 17.54
N ILE A 43 5.99 2.31 18.48
CA ILE A 43 4.52 2.18 18.30
C ILE A 43 3.90 3.49 17.76
N TRP A 44 4.33 4.63 18.32
CA TRP A 44 3.92 5.99 17.95
C TRP A 44 4.14 6.38 16.48
N ILE A 45 5.02 5.67 15.78
CA ILE A 45 5.39 5.97 14.39
C ILE A 45 4.44 5.27 13.39
N SER A 46 3.68 4.26 13.84
CA SER A 46 3.47 3.10 12.98
C SER A 46 2.07 2.91 12.37
N HIS A 47 0.93 3.16 13.04
CA HIS A 47 -0.37 2.69 12.49
C HIS A 47 -1.55 3.67 12.52
N GLY A 48 -1.36 4.89 13.03
CA GLY A 48 -2.46 5.85 13.10
C GLY A 48 -2.91 6.37 11.73
N LEU A 49 -4.18 6.77 11.59
CA LEU A 49 -4.69 7.39 10.34
C LEU A 49 -3.80 8.55 9.90
N PHE A 50 -3.48 9.45 10.83
CA PHE A 50 -2.60 10.59 10.57
C PHE A 50 -1.23 10.17 10.04
N MET A 51 -0.57 9.20 10.70
CA MET A 51 0.74 8.72 10.28
C MET A 51 0.68 8.02 8.92
N SER A 52 -0.39 7.26 8.62
CA SER A 52 -0.56 6.63 7.32
C SER A 52 -0.66 7.65 6.18
N VAL A 53 -1.30 8.80 6.41
CA VAL A 53 -1.35 9.91 5.45
C VAL A 53 0.05 10.51 5.25
N ILE A 54 0.79 10.75 6.32
CA ILE A 54 2.18 11.24 6.25
C ILE A 54 3.04 10.26 5.43
N TRP A 55 2.99 8.96 5.74
CA TRP A 55 3.76 7.95 5.03
C TRP A 55 3.37 7.84 3.55
N SER A 56 2.09 8.02 3.23
CA SER A 56 1.60 8.07 1.86
C SER A 56 2.18 9.27 1.11
N ILE A 57 2.17 10.45 1.72
CA ILE A 57 2.78 11.66 1.13
C ILE A 57 4.29 11.48 0.95
N ILE A 58 5.00 10.93 1.94
CA ILE A 58 6.43 10.66 1.86
C ILE A 58 6.72 9.69 0.70
N ALA A 59 5.95 8.61 0.56
CA ALA A 59 6.12 7.65 -0.53
C ALA A 59 5.85 8.30 -1.91
N MET A 60 4.85 9.18 -2.01
CA MET A 60 4.60 9.98 -3.21
C MET A 60 5.80 10.87 -3.56
N LEU A 61 6.35 11.59 -2.57
CA LEU A 61 7.49 12.50 -2.74
C LEU A 61 8.75 11.73 -3.14
N ILE A 62 9.06 10.61 -2.49
CA ILE A 62 10.20 9.76 -2.85
C ILE A 62 10.05 9.27 -4.30
N THR A 63 8.87 8.77 -4.67
CA THR A 63 8.60 8.29 -6.03
C THR A 63 8.73 9.43 -7.05
N ALA A 64 8.22 10.62 -6.72
CA ALA A 64 8.33 11.83 -7.51
C ALA A 64 9.81 12.19 -7.77
N LEU A 65 10.62 12.24 -6.72
CA LEU A 65 12.05 12.57 -6.80
C LEU A 65 12.84 11.54 -7.61
N ILE A 66 12.56 10.24 -7.42
CA ILE A 66 13.18 9.18 -8.21
C ILE A 66 12.84 9.37 -9.70
N LYS A 67 11.57 9.63 -10.03
CA LYS A 67 11.13 9.83 -11.42
C LYS A 67 11.73 11.09 -12.03
N MET A 68 11.80 12.19 -11.29
CA MET A 68 12.50 13.41 -11.72
C MET A 68 13.97 13.12 -12.05
N ARG A 69 14.67 12.38 -11.17
CA ARG A 69 16.08 12.03 -11.39
C ARG A 69 16.28 11.12 -12.60
N LEU A 70 15.39 10.14 -12.80
CA LEU A 70 15.44 9.24 -13.96
C LEU A 70 15.15 9.98 -15.27
N ASN A 71 14.17 10.89 -15.28
CA ASN A 71 13.83 11.68 -16.46
C ASN A 71 14.96 12.66 -16.82
N SER A 72 15.57 13.31 -15.82
CA SER A 72 16.71 14.21 -16.02
C SER A 72 17.88 13.52 -16.72
N LYS A 73 18.22 12.29 -16.33
CA LYS A 73 19.26 11.50 -17.03
C LYS A 73 18.89 11.21 -18.48
N LYS A 74 17.65 10.78 -18.72
CA LYS A 74 17.15 10.44 -20.06
C LYS A 74 17.11 11.65 -21.00
N GLU A 75 16.88 12.85 -20.46
CA GLU A 75 16.85 14.10 -21.19
C GLU A 75 18.26 14.70 -21.37
N GLN A 76 19.20 14.46 -20.45
CA GLN A 76 20.61 14.74 -20.69
C GLN A 76 21.16 13.93 -21.87
N ASP A 77 20.74 12.67 -22.01
CA ASP A 77 21.11 11.81 -23.14
C ASP A 77 20.44 12.23 -24.46
N LYS A 78 19.27 12.88 -24.39
CA LYS A 78 18.52 13.38 -25.54
C LYS A 78 18.58 14.91 -25.55
N LYS A 79 19.53 15.48 -26.28
CA LYS A 79 19.86 16.92 -26.50
C LYS A 79 18.72 17.95 -26.73
N THR A 80 17.46 17.65 -26.44
CA THR A 80 16.31 18.53 -26.64
C THR A 80 15.25 18.35 -25.55
N LYS A 81 14.86 19.51 -24.99
CA LYS A 81 13.71 19.85 -24.12
C LYS A 81 13.92 19.80 -22.61
N SER A 82 13.05 20.57 -21.96
CA SER A 82 13.00 20.86 -20.53
C SER A 82 12.11 19.81 -19.84
N PRO A 83 12.45 19.40 -18.61
CA PRO A 83 11.70 18.38 -17.88
C PRO A 83 10.27 18.87 -17.59
N SER A 84 9.31 18.46 -18.43
CA SER A 84 7.90 18.68 -18.15
C SER A 84 7.36 17.52 -17.32
N TRP A 85 6.60 17.82 -16.28
CA TRP A 85 5.88 16.82 -15.52
C TRP A 85 4.84 16.17 -16.42
N SER A 86 5.04 14.89 -16.76
CA SER A 86 4.03 14.12 -17.46
C SER A 86 2.91 13.71 -16.49
N ILE A 87 1.68 13.70 -16.99
CA ILE A 87 0.51 13.13 -16.29
C ILE A 87 0.78 11.68 -15.84
N GLU A 88 1.61 10.95 -16.60
CA GLU A 88 2.05 9.60 -16.24
C GLU A 88 2.84 9.57 -14.92
N ASN A 89 3.76 10.52 -14.70
CA ASN A 89 4.54 10.57 -13.45
C ASN A 89 3.63 10.86 -12.26
N LEU A 90 2.69 11.79 -12.41
CA LEU A 90 1.70 12.10 -11.38
C LEU A 90 0.80 10.89 -11.07
N HIS A 91 0.36 10.18 -12.10
CA HIS A 91 -0.45 8.97 -11.93
C HIS A 91 0.32 7.89 -11.14
N ILE A 92 1.59 7.66 -11.46
CA ILE A 92 2.44 6.68 -10.77
C ILE A 92 2.64 7.07 -9.30
N THR A 93 2.95 8.33 -9.01
CA THR A 93 3.15 8.78 -7.62
C THR A 93 1.87 8.64 -6.81
N LEU A 94 0.72 9.03 -7.38
CA LEU A 94 -0.58 8.88 -6.73
C LEU A 94 -0.93 7.42 -6.44
N ILE A 95 -0.71 6.50 -7.38
CA ILE A 95 -0.94 5.07 -7.14
C ILE A 95 -0.11 4.57 -5.98
N ILE A 96 1.19 4.92 -5.92
CA ILE A 96 2.08 4.50 -4.83
C ILE A 96 1.60 5.05 -3.48
N GLY A 97 1.25 6.33 -3.42
CA GLY A 97 0.70 6.94 -2.20
C GLY A 97 -0.58 6.28 -1.73
N LEU A 98 -1.53 6.07 -2.64
CA LEU A 98 -2.79 5.38 -2.34
C LEU A 98 -2.58 3.94 -1.90
N LEU A 99 -1.57 3.27 -2.43
CA LEU A 99 -1.25 1.90 -2.05
C LEU A 99 -0.67 1.82 -0.64
N VAL A 100 0.18 2.78 -0.25
CA VAL A 100 0.63 2.93 1.15
C VAL A 100 -0.56 3.25 2.06
N PHE A 101 -1.45 4.17 1.66
CA PHE A 101 -2.64 4.51 2.44
C PHE A 101 -3.61 3.34 2.61
N SER A 102 -3.70 2.45 1.60
CA SER A 102 -4.56 1.27 1.64
C SER A 102 -4.26 0.34 2.81
N HIS A 103 -3.03 0.41 3.35
CA HIS A 103 -2.64 -0.31 4.55
C HIS A 103 -3.54 0.09 5.74
N TRP A 104 -3.68 1.39 6.03
CA TRP A 104 -4.55 1.86 7.11
C TRP A 104 -6.01 1.52 6.87
N VAL A 105 -6.48 1.55 5.62
CA VAL A 105 -7.86 1.18 5.30
C VAL A 105 -8.14 -0.28 5.64
N LEU A 106 -7.23 -1.19 5.28
CA LEU A 106 -7.36 -2.61 5.62
C LEU A 106 -7.28 -2.83 7.13
N ASP A 107 -6.41 -2.10 7.83
CA ASP A 107 -6.32 -2.14 9.28
C ASP A 107 -7.59 -1.62 9.95
N PHE A 108 -8.14 -0.50 9.51
CA PHE A 108 -9.41 0.02 10.00
C PHE A 108 -10.54 -1.00 9.85
N ILE A 109 -10.58 -1.74 8.74
CA ILE A 109 -11.57 -2.80 8.53
C ILE A 109 -11.30 -3.98 9.46
N GLY A 110 -10.04 -4.40 9.59
CA GLY A 110 -9.64 -5.56 10.37
C GLY A 110 -9.82 -5.37 11.88
N TRP A 111 -9.26 -4.29 12.43
CA TRP A 111 -9.16 -4.06 13.86
C TRP A 111 -10.52 -3.82 14.54
N PRO A 112 -10.69 -4.18 15.82
CA PRO A 112 -9.71 -4.82 16.70
C PRO A 112 -9.38 -6.29 16.34
N MET A 113 -8.11 -6.66 16.48
CA MET A 113 -7.62 -8.03 16.20
C MET A 113 -7.78 -8.98 17.41
N SER A 114 -8.97 -9.02 18.01
CA SER A 114 -9.23 -9.74 19.26
C SER A 114 -8.95 -11.25 19.21
N VAL A 115 -8.95 -11.85 18.01
CA VAL A 115 -8.57 -13.27 17.84
C VAL A 115 -7.07 -13.54 18.01
N ILE A 116 -6.22 -12.53 17.81
CA ILE A 116 -4.77 -12.62 17.99
C ILE A 116 -4.39 -12.07 19.36
N ASP A 117 -4.93 -10.90 19.69
CA ASP A 117 -4.67 -10.20 20.94
C ASP A 117 -6.02 -9.76 21.56
N PRO A 118 -6.50 -10.45 22.61
CA PRO A 118 -7.75 -10.10 23.27
C PRO A 118 -7.77 -8.68 23.85
N SER A 119 -6.61 -8.05 24.06
CA SER A 119 -6.48 -6.68 24.56
C SER A 119 -6.51 -5.62 23.46
N ALA A 120 -6.52 -6.03 22.18
CA ALA A 120 -6.58 -5.12 21.03
C ALA A 120 -7.87 -4.28 21.04
N THR A 121 -7.74 -2.95 21.05
CA THR A 121 -8.86 -2.01 21.14
C THR A 121 -9.23 -1.32 19.82
N GLY A 122 -8.37 -1.38 18.79
CA GLY A 122 -8.60 -0.72 17.50
C GLY A 122 -7.31 -0.15 16.91
N VAL A 123 -7.42 0.63 15.84
CA VAL A 123 -6.31 1.47 15.34
C VAL A 123 -6.49 2.93 15.78
N PRO A 124 -5.40 3.62 16.17
CA PRO A 124 -5.48 5.01 16.62
C PRO A 124 -5.84 5.94 15.46
N LEU A 125 -6.65 6.97 15.73
CA LEU A 125 -6.94 7.99 14.72
C LEU A 125 -5.74 8.95 14.52
N LEU A 126 -5.06 9.33 15.61
CA LEU A 126 -3.94 10.26 15.58
C LEU A 126 -2.67 9.57 16.09
N PHE A 127 -2.45 9.65 17.40
CA PHE A 127 -1.35 9.04 18.15
C PHE A 127 -1.90 7.96 19.10
N ASP A 128 -1.01 7.24 19.78
CA ASP A 128 -1.35 6.05 20.57
C ASP A 128 -2.36 6.31 21.71
N ASP A 129 -2.39 7.53 22.25
CA ASP A 129 -3.34 7.95 23.30
C ASP A 129 -4.69 8.45 22.75
N ALA A 130 -4.88 8.40 21.42
CA ALA A 130 -6.10 8.89 20.76
C ALA A 130 -7.23 7.86 20.74
N VAL A 131 -8.40 8.29 20.26
CA VAL A 131 -9.53 7.40 20.03
C VAL A 131 -9.15 6.30 19.06
N ASN A 132 -9.32 5.06 19.51
CA ASN A 132 -9.17 3.86 18.69
C ASN A 132 -10.47 3.57 17.94
N ILE A 133 -10.34 3.27 16.65
CA ILE A 133 -11.47 2.96 15.77
C ILE A 133 -11.19 1.68 14.97
N GLY A 134 -12.24 1.01 14.54
CA GLY A 134 -12.15 -0.14 13.65
C GLY A 134 -13.49 -0.87 13.51
N LEU A 135 -13.68 -1.59 12.41
CA LEU A 135 -14.92 -2.32 12.12
C LEU A 135 -15.00 -3.70 12.80
N GLY A 136 -13.87 -4.21 13.28
CA GLY A 136 -13.80 -5.44 14.07
C GLY A 136 -13.99 -6.72 13.26
N VAL A 137 -13.61 -6.74 11.98
CA VAL A 137 -13.68 -7.98 11.19
C VAL A 137 -12.81 -9.08 11.81
N TYR A 138 -11.71 -8.72 12.49
CA TYR A 138 -10.82 -9.65 13.20
C TYR A 138 -11.27 -9.95 14.64
N SER A 139 -12.50 -9.57 15.02
CA SER A 139 -13.09 -10.03 16.29
C SER A 139 -13.44 -11.52 16.28
N THR A 140 -13.53 -12.14 15.10
CA THR A 140 -13.79 -13.57 14.94
C THR A 140 -12.78 -14.21 14.00
N TRP A 141 -12.48 -15.49 14.21
CA TRP A 141 -11.56 -16.25 13.35
C TRP A 141 -12.05 -16.33 11.91
N PHE A 142 -13.37 -16.44 11.72
CA PHE A 142 -13.98 -16.47 10.41
C PHE A 142 -13.82 -15.14 9.66
N GLY A 143 -14.05 -14.01 10.33
CA GLY A 143 -13.82 -12.69 9.74
C GLY A 143 -12.35 -12.42 9.42
N ALA A 144 -11.44 -12.78 10.33
CA ALA A 144 -9.99 -12.71 10.08
C ALA A 144 -9.57 -13.52 8.85
N LEU A 145 -10.05 -14.76 8.73
CA LEU A 145 -9.78 -15.64 7.58
C LEU A 145 -10.34 -15.06 6.27
N LEU A 146 -11.60 -14.62 6.28
CA LEU A 146 -12.23 -14.02 5.09
C LEU A 146 -11.49 -12.77 4.63
N MET A 147 -11.06 -11.94 5.56
CA MET A 147 -10.36 -10.70 5.22
C MET A 147 -8.94 -10.99 4.72
N ASP A 148 -8.13 -11.80 5.42
CA ASP A 148 -6.74 -12.03 5.01
C ASP A 148 -6.66 -12.89 3.74
N ILE A 149 -7.24 -14.09 3.78
CA ILE A 149 -7.17 -15.05 2.67
C ILE A 149 -8.10 -14.62 1.54
N GLY A 150 -9.29 -14.11 1.84
CA GLY A 150 -10.24 -13.71 0.80
C GLY A 150 -9.75 -12.53 -0.03
N VAL A 151 -9.25 -11.45 0.60
CA VAL A 151 -8.68 -10.30 -0.13
C VAL A 151 -7.46 -10.75 -0.95
N PHE A 152 -6.60 -11.61 -0.39
CA PHE A 152 -5.48 -12.18 -1.12
C PHE A 152 -5.90 -12.96 -2.36
N VAL A 153 -6.84 -13.91 -2.22
CA VAL A 153 -7.33 -14.75 -3.32
C VAL A 153 -7.97 -13.91 -4.41
N VAL A 154 -8.78 -12.90 -4.05
CA VAL A 154 -9.38 -11.98 -5.02
C VAL A 154 -8.30 -11.18 -5.75
N GLY A 155 -7.33 -10.62 -5.02
CA GLY A 155 -6.24 -9.85 -5.61
C GLY A 155 -5.36 -10.67 -6.54
N LEU A 156 -5.02 -11.90 -6.14
CA LEU A 156 -4.30 -12.87 -6.97
C LEU A 156 -5.10 -13.25 -8.22
N GLY A 157 -6.41 -13.48 -8.09
CA GLY A 157 -7.30 -13.77 -9.21
C GLY A 157 -7.33 -12.62 -10.24
N ILE A 158 -7.44 -11.38 -9.78
CA ILE A 158 -7.36 -10.18 -10.62
C ILE A 158 -6.01 -10.10 -11.35
N TYR A 159 -4.91 -10.34 -10.63
CA TYR A 159 -3.57 -10.32 -11.20
C TYR A 159 -3.37 -11.41 -12.28
N ILE A 160 -3.75 -12.66 -11.99
CA ILE A 160 -3.66 -13.77 -12.95
C ILE A 160 -4.51 -13.48 -14.19
N HIS A 161 -5.74 -12.98 -14.00
CA HIS A 161 -6.60 -12.60 -15.12
C HIS A 161 -5.94 -11.51 -15.99
N TYR A 162 -5.36 -10.48 -15.37
CA TYR A 162 -4.63 -9.44 -16.07
C TYR A 162 -3.44 -10.00 -16.87
N VAL A 163 -2.59 -10.83 -16.26
CA VAL A 163 -1.43 -11.44 -16.93
C VAL A 163 -1.86 -12.31 -18.11
N LYS A 164 -2.91 -13.12 -17.96
CA LYS A 164 -3.47 -13.94 -19.05
C LYS A 164 -3.98 -13.07 -20.20
N LYS A 165 -4.62 -11.93 -19.91
CA LYS A 165 -5.11 -11.01 -20.93
C LYS A 165 -3.98 -10.37 -21.72
N VAL A 166 -2.92 -9.89 -21.05
CA VAL A 166 -1.76 -9.29 -21.71
C VAL A 166 -1.02 -10.28 -22.61
N LYS A 167 -0.83 -11.52 -22.15
CA LYS A 167 -0.18 -12.59 -22.94
C LYS A 167 -0.97 -13.01 -24.20
N LYS A 168 -2.28 -12.77 -24.26
CA LYS A 168 -3.08 -13.07 -25.46
C LYS A 168 -3.00 -12.00 -26.53
N ILE A 169 -2.56 -10.80 -26.17
CA ILE A 169 -2.49 -9.64 -27.08
C ILE A 169 -1.12 -9.56 -27.76
N ASN A 170 -0.10 -10.19 -27.17
CA ASN A 170 1.25 -10.31 -27.72
C ASN A 170 1.44 -11.67 -28.40
#